data_AF-A0A917ZQT7-F1
#
_entry.id   AF-A0A917ZQT7-F1
#
_cell.length_a   1.000
_cell.length_b   1.000
_cell.length_c   1.000
_cell.angle_alpha   90.00
_cell.angle_beta   90.00
_cell.angle_gamma   90.00
#
_symmetry.space_group_name_H-M   'P 1'
#
loop_
_entity.id
_entity.type
_entity.pdbx_description
1 polymer ?
#
loop_
_entity_poly.entity_id
_entity_poly.type
_entity_poly.pdbx_seq_one_letter_code
_entity_poly.pdbx_strand_id
1 'polypeptide(L)'
;MAGTKWSALSAMLGANVTGGEIVCIGDTPTATYTVSTISAQASDNSINDSAAGLPVIPVGKTVRVSGFTDVQAELNADHTVVSSSASKLVVATSITADEAAGQSVTVEQIDASYKMTLDELASFVGAGGGADLDTANTWTKAQRGEVTTLTDGATITPDFSDSNNFTVTLGGNRTLANPSAGIVAGQSGFIEVKQDATGSRTLALGSYYKTAGGAGITLSTAANAIDTLEYRVRSATEIDIAINKGWA
;
A
#
# COMPACT_ATOMS: atom_id res chain seq x y z
N MET A 1 13.36 -5.47 -2.77
CA MET A 1 13.13 -4.66 -3.99
C MET A 1 11.69 -4.11 -4.03
N ALA A 2 11.20 -3.47 -2.96
CA ALA A 2 9.80 -3.02 -2.86
C ALA A 2 9.62 -1.49 -2.82
N GLY A 3 10.69 -0.71 -2.59
CA GLY A 3 10.59 0.75 -2.45
C GLY A 3 10.76 1.55 -3.74
N THR A 4 11.36 1.00 -4.79
CA THR A 4 11.67 1.74 -6.03
C THR A 4 10.50 1.80 -7.02
N LYS A 5 9.51 0.89 -6.92
CA LYS A 5 8.37 0.86 -7.85
C LYS A 5 7.29 1.90 -7.49
N TRP A 6 7.09 2.18 -6.21
CA TRP A 6 6.09 3.15 -5.75
C TRP A 6 6.53 4.60 -5.94
N SER A 7 7.81 4.92 -5.69
CA SER A 7 8.34 6.27 -5.88
C SER A 7 8.41 6.67 -7.36
N ALA A 8 8.69 5.72 -8.26
CA ALA A 8 8.64 5.96 -9.71
C ALA A 8 7.21 6.20 -10.20
N LEU A 9 6.22 5.46 -9.70
CA LEU A 9 4.81 5.66 -10.02
C LEU A 9 4.28 7.01 -9.50
N SER A 10 4.65 7.38 -8.28
CA SER A 10 4.30 8.68 -7.68
C SER A 10 4.93 9.85 -8.44
N ALA A 11 6.15 9.71 -8.97
CA ALA A 11 6.80 10.73 -9.80
C ALA A 11 6.12 10.89 -11.18
N MET A 12 5.50 9.83 -11.72
CA MET A 12 4.76 9.88 -12.99
C MET A 12 3.36 10.51 -12.82
N LEU A 13 2.75 10.41 -11.63
CA LEU A 13 1.46 11.04 -11.29
C LEU A 13 1.51 12.58 -11.28
N GLY A 14 2.70 13.19 -11.25
CA GLY A 14 2.87 14.63 -11.02
C GLY A 14 2.80 15.53 -12.25
N ALA A 15 2.70 15.02 -13.48
CA ALA A 15 2.72 15.91 -14.65
C ALA A 15 1.78 15.57 -15.82
N ASN A 16 1.39 14.31 -16.07
CA ASN A 16 0.65 13.97 -17.29
C ASN A 16 -0.31 12.78 -17.10
N VAL A 17 -1.13 12.77 -16.06
CA VAL A 17 -2.20 11.76 -15.90
C VAL A 17 -3.55 12.47 -16.00
N THR A 18 -4.19 12.37 -17.17
CA THR A 18 -5.36 13.19 -17.55
C THR A 18 -6.69 12.45 -17.47
N GLY A 19 -6.72 11.23 -16.93
CA GLY A 19 -7.96 10.46 -16.74
C GLY A 19 -8.23 9.43 -17.84
N GLY A 20 -7.30 9.23 -18.76
CA GLY A 20 -7.42 8.27 -19.87
C GLY A 20 -6.37 7.15 -19.86
N GLU A 21 -5.42 7.16 -18.92
CA GLU A 21 -4.32 6.20 -18.87
C GLU A 21 -4.77 4.83 -18.31
N ILE A 22 -4.38 3.75 -19.00
CA ILE A 22 -4.69 2.36 -18.64
C ILE A 22 -3.54 1.79 -17.79
N VAL A 23 -3.86 1.24 -16.61
CA VAL A 23 -2.90 0.45 -15.81
C VAL A 23 -3.06 -1.03 -16.14
N CYS A 24 -2.05 -1.62 -16.77
CA CYS A 24 -2.03 -3.05 -17.09
C CYS A 24 -1.56 -3.86 -15.86
N ILE A 25 -2.45 -4.65 -15.26
CA ILE A 25 -2.07 -5.62 -14.22
C ILE A 25 -1.85 -6.98 -14.88
N GLY A 26 -0.60 -7.27 -15.25
CA GLY A 26 -0.10 -8.60 -15.60
C GLY A 26 -0.64 -9.24 -16.88
N ASP A 27 0.26 -9.91 -17.60
CA ASP A 27 -0.02 -10.72 -18.79
C ASP A 27 -0.40 -12.15 -18.35
N THR A 28 -1.67 -12.38 -17.99
CA THR A 28 -2.16 -13.75 -17.75
C THR A 28 -2.90 -14.23 -18.99
N PRO A 29 -2.62 -15.41 -19.55
CA PRO A 29 -3.35 -15.90 -20.71
C PRO A 29 -4.85 -16.04 -20.41
N THR A 30 -5.71 -15.46 -21.25
CA THR A 30 -7.18 -15.48 -21.04
C THR A 30 -7.95 -16.29 -22.07
N ALA A 31 -7.30 -16.71 -23.16
CA ALA A 31 -7.96 -17.47 -24.22
C ALA A 31 -6.96 -18.41 -24.90
N THR A 32 -7.12 -19.71 -24.66
CA THR A 32 -6.28 -20.77 -25.22
C THR A 32 -7.15 -21.75 -25.99
N TYR A 33 -6.76 -22.08 -27.22
CA TYR A 33 -7.47 -23.03 -28.07
C TYR A 33 -6.50 -23.97 -28.75
N THR A 34 -6.66 -25.28 -28.55
CA THR A 34 -5.75 -26.32 -29.05
C THR A 34 -6.54 -27.38 -29.81
N VAL A 35 -6.31 -27.50 -31.12
CA VAL A 35 -7.00 -28.48 -31.98
C VAL A 35 -6.15 -28.86 -33.20
N SER A 36 -6.54 -29.92 -33.90
CA SER A 36 -5.87 -30.39 -35.11
C SER A 36 -6.36 -29.73 -36.41
N THR A 37 -7.37 -28.87 -36.33
CA THR A 37 -8.03 -28.24 -37.49
C THR A 37 -7.42 -26.89 -37.88
N ILE A 38 -6.38 -26.46 -37.17
CA ILE A 38 -5.70 -25.19 -37.45
C ILE A 38 -4.74 -25.34 -38.63
N SER A 39 -4.80 -24.39 -39.56
CA SER A 39 -3.92 -24.25 -40.73
C SER A 39 -3.31 -22.85 -40.81
N ALA A 40 -2.33 -22.64 -41.68
CA ALA A 40 -1.77 -21.33 -41.98
C ALA A 40 -1.83 -21.04 -43.49
N GLN A 41 -2.04 -19.78 -43.86
CA GLN A 41 -2.15 -19.34 -45.24
C GLN A 41 -1.27 -18.11 -45.50
N ALA A 42 -0.35 -18.23 -46.45
CA ALA A 42 0.63 -17.22 -46.81
C ALA A 42 0.02 -16.05 -47.59
N SER A 43 -1.03 -16.29 -48.38
CA SER A 43 -1.62 -15.26 -49.25
C SER A 43 -2.17 -14.05 -48.50
N ASP A 44 -2.48 -14.20 -47.21
CA ASP A 44 -3.04 -13.15 -46.37
C ASP A 44 -2.56 -13.19 -44.91
N ASN A 45 -1.45 -13.88 -44.63
CA ASN A 45 -0.86 -14.03 -43.30
C ASN A 45 -1.87 -14.48 -42.24
N SER A 46 -2.70 -15.48 -42.57
CA SER A 46 -3.73 -15.96 -41.66
C SER A 46 -3.44 -17.32 -41.08
N ILE A 47 -3.83 -17.49 -39.82
CA ILE A 47 -4.01 -18.76 -39.14
C ILE A 47 -5.51 -19.02 -39.15
N ASN A 48 -5.93 -20.14 -39.74
CA ASN A 48 -7.33 -20.47 -39.95
C ASN A 48 -7.71 -21.69 -39.14
N ASP A 49 -9.00 -21.84 -38.86
CA ASP A 49 -9.55 -23.05 -38.26
C ASP A 49 -10.85 -23.43 -38.97
N SER A 50 -10.86 -24.62 -39.57
CA SER A 50 -12.05 -25.16 -40.23
C SER A 50 -13.19 -25.47 -39.26
N ALA A 51 -12.90 -25.67 -37.96
CA ALA A 51 -13.90 -25.89 -36.92
C ALA A 51 -14.53 -24.58 -36.41
N ALA A 52 -14.00 -23.42 -36.81
CA ALA A 52 -14.46 -22.10 -36.38
C ALA A 52 -14.45 -21.90 -34.85
N GLY A 53 -13.44 -22.42 -34.16
CA GLY A 53 -13.28 -22.32 -32.71
C GLY A 53 -12.14 -21.41 -32.22
N LEU A 54 -11.46 -20.68 -33.11
CA LEU A 54 -10.42 -19.74 -32.69
C LEU A 54 -10.98 -18.68 -31.72
N PRO A 55 -10.21 -18.31 -30.69
CA PRO A 55 -10.60 -17.23 -29.80
C PRO A 55 -10.65 -15.90 -30.57
N VAL A 56 -11.67 -15.09 -30.31
CA VAL A 56 -11.77 -13.75 -30.88
C VAL A 56 -10.90 -12.80 -30.06
N ILE A 57 -9.75 -12.43 -30.63
CA ILE A 57 -8.73 -11.64 -29.95
C ILE A 57 -8.70 -10.23 -30.55
N PRO A 58 -8.74 -9.15 -29.74
CA PRO A 58 -8.70 -7.79 -30.25
C PRO A 58 -7.45 -7.48 -31.09
N VAL A 59 -7.60 -6.62 -32.10
CA VAL A 59 -6.49 -6.13 -32.93
C VAL A 59 -5.41 -5.47 -32.06
N GLY A 60 -4.14 -5.74 -32.39
CA GLY A 60 -2.97 -5.23 -31.69
C GLY A 60 -2.53 -6.06 -30.49
N LYS A 61 -3.29 -7.08 -30.10
CA LYS A 61 -2.91 -8.06 -29.08
C LYS A 61 -1.95 -9.11 -29.63
N THR A 62 -1.34 -9.87 -28.73
CA THR A 62 -0.31 -10.86 -29.01
C THR A 62 -0.84 -12.25 -28.74
N VAL A 63 -0.71 -13.12 -29.74
CA VAL A 63 -0.94 -14.54 -29.60
C VAL A 63 0.37 -15.29 -29.63
N ARG A 64 0.49 -16.30 -28.80
CA ARG A 64 1.48 -17.36 -28.98
C ARG A 64 0.85 -18.49 -29.77
N VAL A 65 1.54 -18.89 -30.83
CA VAL A 65 1.20 -20.06 -31.61
C VAL A 65 2.23 -21.13 -31.30
N SER A 66 1.79 -22.38 -31.16
CA SER A 66 2.70 -23.51 -30.92
C SER A 66 2.10 -24.82 -31.43
N GLY A 67 2.95 -25.76 -31.87
CA GLY A 67 2.52 -27.11 -32.28
C GLY A 67 2.62 -27.42 -33.78
N PHE A 68 3.04 -26.48 -34.62
CA PHE A 68 3.48 -26.82 -36.00
C PHE A 68 4.83 -27.54 -35.95
N THR A 69 5.00 -28.65 -36.67
CA THR A 69 6.19 -29.52 -36.62
C THR A 69 6.83 -29.73 -37.99
N ASP A 70 6.27 -29.13 -39.03
CA ASP A 70 6.73 -29.17 -40.43
C ASP A 70 7.52 -27.90 -40.80
N VAL A 71 7.49 -27.52 -42.08
CA VAL A 71 8.43 -26.57 -42.70
C VAL A 71 8.35 -25.18 -42.07
N GLN A 72 7.22 -24.85 -41.42
CA GLN A 72 7.01 -23.57 -40.75
C GLN A 72 6.93 -23.69 -39.22
N ALA A 73 7.77 -24.52 -38.59
CA ALA A 73 7.99 -24.48 -37.14
C ALA A 73 8.36 -23.07 -36.62
N GLU A 74 8.82 -22.18 -37.50
CA GLU A 74 9.05 -20.75 -37.25
C GLU A 74 7.77 -19.96 -36.90
N LEU A 75 6.58 -20.46 -37.28
CA LEU A 75 5.28 -19.94 -36.83
C LEU A 75 4.96 -20.30 -35.38
N ASN A 76 5.77 -21.13 -34.71
CA ASN A 76 5.64 -21.36 -33.28
C ASN A 76 6.26 -20.21 -32.48
N ALA A 77 5.67 -19.03 -32.61
CA ALA A 77 6.18 -17.79 -32.04
C ALA A 77 5.04 -16.90 -31.54
N ASP A 78 5.43 -15.72 -31.06
CA ASP A 78 4.50 -14.67 -30.68
C ASP A 78 4.19 -13.81 -31.91
N HIS A 79 2.91 -13.55 -32.14
CA HIS A 79 2.41 -12.82 -33.28
C HIS A 79 1.42 -11.74 -32.87
N THR A 80 1.54 -10.56 -33.48
CA THR A 80 0.56 -9.48 -33.29
C THR A 80 -0.67 -9.71 -34.17
N VAL A 81 -1.85 -9.64 -33.58
CA VAL A 81 -3.15 -9.80 -34.25
C VAL A 81 -3.49 -8.55 -35.06
N VAL A 82 -3.78 -8.73 -36.35
CA VAL A 82 -4.24 -7.68 -37.27
C VAL A 82 -5.75 -7.73 -37.44
N SER A 83 -6.34 -8.93 -37.45
CA SER A 83 -7.79 -9.13 -37.37
C SER A 83 -8.10 -10.53 -36.83
N SER A 84 -9.27 -10.71 -36.24
CA SER A 84 -9.67 -11.99 -35.63
C SER A 84 -11.14 -12.27 -35.82
N SER A 85 -11.44 -13.54 -36.05
CA SER A 85 -12.77 -14.15 -36.06
C SER A 85 -12.63 -15.60 -35.61
N ALA A 86 -13.75 -16.28 -35.36
CA ALA A 86 -13.73 -17.65 -34.89
C ALA A 86 -13.09 -18.65 -35.90
N SER A 87 -13.06 -18.31 -37.20
CA SER A 87 -12.47 -19.17 -38.24
C SER A 87 -11.12 -18.70 -38.75
N LYS A 88 -10.70 -17.48 -38.42
CA LYS A 88 -9.55 -16.84 -39.04
C LYS A 88 -8.93 -15.76 -38.16
N LEU A 89 -7.63 -15.85 -37.99
CA LEU A 89 -6.78 -14.91 -37.29
C LEU A 89 -5.70 -14.41 -38.26
N VAL A 90 -5.73 -13.13 -38.62
CA VAL A 90 -4.67 -12.51 -39.43
C VAL A 90 -3.60 -11.96 -38.50
N VAL A 91 -2.35 -12.29 -38.77
CA VAL A 91 -1.20 -11.84 -37.98
C VAL A 91 -0.31 -10.86 -38.76
N ALA A 92 0.42 -10.03 -38.04
CA ALA A 92 1.33 -9.04 -38.63
C ALA A 92 2.62 -9.67 -39.19
N THR A 93 3.00 -10.83 -38.65
CA THR A 93 4.15 -11.60 -39.14
C THR A 93 3.86 -12.13 -40.54
N SER A 94 4.81 -11.98 -41.47
CA SER A 94 4.67 -12.54 -42.81
C SER A 94 4.77 -14.06 -42.77
N ILE A 95 3.73 -14.74 -43.26
CA ILE A 95 3.70 -16.18 -43.44
C ILE A 95 4.24 -16.47 -44.84
N THR A 96 5.32 -17.23 -44.93
CA THR A 96 6.09 -17.41 -46.18
C THR A 96 5.66 -18.61 -47.01
N ALA A 97 4.88 -19.53 -46.43
CA ALA A 97 4.34 -20.72 -47.06
C ALA A 97 3.06 -21.17 -46.34
N ASP A 98 2.14 -21.80 -47.08
CA ASP A 98 0.91 -22.38 -46.52
C ASP A 98 1.25 -23.60 -45.65
N GLU A 99 0.50 -23.77 -44.55
CA GLU A 99 0.52 -24.99 -43.74
C GLU A 99 -0.85 -25.63 -43.68
N ALA A 100 -0.90 -26.94 -43.93
CA ALA A 100 -2.14 -27.69 -43.91
C ALA A 100 -2.56 -28.04 -42.47
N ALA A 101 -3.88 -28.14 -42.25
CA ALA A 101 -4.40 -28.68 -41.00
C ALA A 101 -4.05 -30.17 -40.84
N GLY A 102 -3.94 -30.62 -39.59
CA GLY A 102 -3.69 -32.03 -39.25
C GLY A 102 -2.85 -32.23 -37.99
N GLN A 103 -2.09 -31.21 -37.59
CA GLN A 103 -1.28 -31.22 -36.37
C GLN A 103 -2.01 -30.53 -35.23
N SER A 104 -1.78 -30.98 -34.00
CA SER A 104 -2.35 -30.33 -32.81
C SER A 104 -1.64 -29.00 -32.53
N VAL A 105 -2.25 -27.90 -32.96
CA VAL A 105 -1.73 -26.54 -32.80
C VAL A 105 -2.50 -25.83 -31.70
N THR A 106 -1.80 -25.03 -30.89
CA THR A 106 -2.35 -24.17 -29.85
C THR A 106 -2.21 -22.71 -30.27
N VAL A 107 -3.30 -21.95 -30.13
CA VAL A 107 -3.32 -20.49 -30.21
C VAL A 107 -3.73 -19.95 -28.84
N GLU A 108 -2.85 -19.17 -28.22
CA GLU A 108 -3.03 -18.63 -26.88
C GLU A 108 -2.85 -17.11 -26.90
N GLN A 109 -3.83 -16.35 -26.41
CA GLN A 109 -3.61 -14.94 -26.12
C GLN A 109 -2.71 -14.81 -24.90
N ILE A 110 -1.56 -14.14 -25.02
CA ILE A 110 -0.59 -14.02 -23.93
C ILE A 110 -0.58 -12.65 -23.25
N ASP A 111 -1.12 -11.60 -23.88
CA ASP A 111 -1.07 -10.21 -23.40
C ASP A 111 -2.45 -9.63 -23.04
N ALA A 112 -3.25 -10.46 -22.37
CA ALA A 112 -4.57 -10.07 -21.92
C ALA A 112 -4.49 -9.06 -20.77
N SER A 113 -4.39 -7.78 -21.12
CA SER A 113 -4.37 -6.69 -20.14
C SER A 113 -5.79 -6.43 -19.62
N TYR A 114 -5.98 -6.47 -18.30
CA TYR A 114 -7.18 -5.89 -17.68
C TYR A 114 -7.05 -4.36 -17.71
N LYS A 115 -8.05 -3.68 -18.27
CA LYS A 115 -8.11 -2.21 -18.26
C LYS A 115 -8.90 -1.79 -17.04
N MET A 116 -8.26 -1.10 -16.11
CA MET A 116 -8.95 -0.36 -15.05
C MET A 116 -8.81 1.14 -15.32
N THR A 117 -9.90 1.86 -15.15
CA THR A 117 -9.93 3.31 -15.03
C THR A 117 -9.21 3.75 -13.75
N LEU A 118 -8.82 5.02 -13.68
CA LEU A 118 -8.27 5.62 -12.46
C LEU A 118 -9.24 5.52 -11.28
N ASP A 119 -10.55 5.61 -11.52
CA ASP A 119 -11.58 5.43 -10.50
C ASP A 119 -11.64 3.98 -10.00
N GLU A 120 -11.52 3.00 -10.90
CA GLU A 120 -11.44 1.59 -10.52
C GLU A 120 -10.14 1.27 -9.76
N LEU A 121 -9.03 1.97 -10.07
CA LEU A 121 -7.78 1.85 -9.33
C LEU A 121 -7.87 2.50 -7.96
N ALA A 122 -8.42 3.70 -7.88
CA ALA A 122 -8.68 4.38 -6.62
C ALA A 122 -9.63 3.55 -5.74
N SER A 123 -10.65 2.93 -6.33
CA SER A 123 -11.58 2.02 -5.63
C SER A 123 -10.88 0.74 -5.14
N PHE A 124 -10.04 0.13 -5.98
CA PHE A 124 -9.26 -1.06 -5.60
C PHE A 124 -8.25 -0.77 -4.47
N VAL A 125 -7.58 0.38 -4.52
CA VAL A 125 -6.61 0.82 -3.51
C VAL A 125 -7.32 1.26 -2.23
N GLY A 126 -8.43 1.99 -2.34
CA GLY A 126 -9.29 2.40 -1.22
C GLY A 126 -9.97 1.23 -0.52
N ALA A 127 -10.27 0.15 -1.26
CA ALA A 127 -10.74 -1.12 -0.68
C ALA A 127 -9.70 -1.82 0.22
N GLY A 128 -8.43 -1.36 0.20
CA GLY A 128 -7.36 -1.84 1.07
C GLY A 128 -7.52 -1.48 2.56
N GLY A 129 -8.54 -0.71 2.94
CA GLY A 129 -8.93 -0.51 4.34
C GLY A 129 -8.00 0.39 5.17
N GLY A 130 -7.26 1.28 4.52
CA GLY A 130 -6.47 2.33 5.19
C GLY A 130 -7.33 3.49 5.66
N ALA A 131 -6.78 4.33 6.54
CA ALA A 131 -7.38 5.62 6.88
C ALA A 131 -7.00 6.67 5.82
N ASP A 132 -7.98 7.36 5.26
CA ASP A 132 -7.76 8.45 4.31
C ASP A 132 -7.29 9.71 5.06
N LEU A 133 -6.30 10.42 4.52
CA LEU A 133 -5.72 11.60 5.17
C LEU A 133 -6.45 12.90 4.83
N ASP A 134 -7.22 12.92 3.74
CA ASP A 134 -7.88 14.11 3.19
C ASP A 134 -9.42 13.99 3.17
N THR A 135 -9.97 12.88 3.64
CA THR A 135 -11.41 12.60 3.67
C THR A 135 -11.84 12.18 5.08
N ALA A 136 -13.13 12.32 5.39
CA ALA A 136 -13.68 11.87 6.66
C ALA A 136 -13.66 10.34 6.77
N ASN A 137 -12.97 9.83 7.78
CA ASN A 137 -12.95 8.40 8.10
C ASN A 137 -14.17 8.01 8.95
N THR A 138 -14.80 6.87 8.65
CA THR A 138 -15.88 6.30 9.46
C THR A 138 -15.43 4.98 10.07
N TRP A 139 -15.16 4.96 11.37
CA TRP A 139 -14.80 3.74 12.09
C TRP A 139 -16.04 3.08 12.68
N THR A 140 -16.35 1.87 12.23
CA THR A 140 -17.49 1.06 12.74
C THR A 140 -17.11 0.20 13.96
N LYS A 141 -15.85 0.29 14.41
CA LYS A 141 -15.27 -0.41 15.57
C LYS A 141 -14.37 0.54 16.36
N ALA A 142 -14.19 0.25 17.65
CA ALA A 142 -13.33 1.03 18.54
C ALA A 142 -11.89 1.09 18.02
N GLN A 143 -11.34 2.29 17.95
CA GLN A 143 -9.91 2.54 17.72
C GLN A 143 -9.27 2.87 19.06
N ARG A 144 -8.08 2.34 19.31
CA ARG A 144 -7.30 2.64 20.52
C ARG A 144 -6.07 3.45 20.14
N GLY A 145 -5.71 4.43 20.96
CA GLY A 145 -4.38 5.01 20.91
C GLY A 145 -3.36 4.02 21.48
N GLU A 146 -2.19 3.92 20.85
CA GLU A 146 -1.07 3.19 21.41
C GLU A 146 -0.60 3.84 22.73
N VAL A 147 -0.10 3.01 23.65
CA VAL A 147 0.50 3.44 24.92
C VAL A 147 1.92 2.89 24.99
N THR A 148 2.91 3.77 24.87
CA THR A 148 4.31 3.38 24.98
C THR A 148 4.79 3.45 26.43
N THR A 149 5.41 2.38 26.92
CA THR A 149 6.07 2.40 28.24
C THR A 149 7.43 3.10 28.11
N LEU A 150 7.59 4.23 28.81
CA LEU A 150 8.84 4.94 28.88
C LEU A 150 9.82 4.23 29.82
N THR A 151 11.10 4.29 29.46
CA THR A 151 12.17 3.78 30.32
C THR A 151 12.42 4.73 31.49
N ASP A 152 12.38 4.20 32.72
CA ASP A 152 12.72 4.95 33.93
C ASP A 152 14.24 5.21 33.98
N GLY A 153 14.60 6.48 33.87
CA GLY A 153 15.97 7.00 33.96
C GLY A 153 16.00 8.25 34.83
N ALA A 154 17.18 8.74 35.22
CA ALA A 154 17.27 10.04 35.90
C ALA A 154 16.60 11.15 35.05
N THR A 155 16.73 11.01 33.74
CA THR A 155 16.00 11.76 32.71
C THR A 155 15.16 10.78 31.89
N ILE A 156 13.87 11.06 31.77
CA ILE A 156 12.90 10.33 30.96
C ILE A 156 12.59 11.21 29.74
N THR A 157 12.80 10.69 28.53
CA THR A 157 12.61 11.46 27.28
C THR A 157 11.58 10.74 26.41
N PRO A 158 10.36 11.25 26.25
CA PRO A 158 9.35 10.65 25.38
C PRO A 158 9.65 10.95 23.90
N ASP A 159 9.20 10.08 22.99
CA ASP A 159 9.20 10.33 21.55
C ASP A 159 7.75 10.47 21.07
N PHE A 160 7.34 11.68 20.72
CA PHE A 160 5.96 11.94 20.29
C PHE A 160 5.68 11.47 18.85
N SER A 161 6.69 11.00 18.12
CA SER A 161 6.48 10.29 16.86
C SER A 161 6.08 8.82 17.08
N ASP A 162 6.37 8.25 18.25
CA ASP A 162 6.09 6.85 18.57
C ASP A 162 4.65 6.62 19.03
N SER A 163 4.12 7.51 19.88
CA SER A 163 2.78 7.39 20.44
C SER A 163 2.17 8.71 20.87
N ASN A 164 0.85 8.73 21.04
CA ASN A 164 0.15 9.83 21.71
C ASN A 164 0.01 9.60 23.23
N ASN A 165 0.08 8.35 23.68
CA ASN A 165 -0.06 8.04 25.09
C ASN A 165 1.18 7.31 25.60
N PHE A 166 1.54 7.60 26.84
CA PHE A 166 2.74 7.04 27.46
C PHE A 166 2.46 6.62 28.90
N THR A 167 3.29 5.73 29.43
CA THR A 167 3.25 5.36 30.85
C THR A 167 4.67 5.19 31.40
N VAL A 168 4.90 5.54 32.67
CA VAL A 168 6.17 5.35 33.36
C VAL A 168 5.96 5.08 34.84
N THR A 169 6.74 4.13 35.39
CA THR A 169 6.84 3.94 36.85
C THR A 169 8.13 4.56 37.35
N LEU A 170 8.05 5.52 38.27
CA LEU A 170 9.20 6.25 38.78
C LEU A 170 9.93 5.44 39.85
N GLY A 171 11.19 5.07 39.59
CA GLY A 171 12.08 4.45 40.58
C GLY A 171 12.86 5.43 41.47
N GLY A 172 12.61 6.74 41.33
CA GLY A 172 13.36 7.80 41.99
C GLY A 172 12.82 9.18 41.63
N ASN A 173 13.50 10.24 42.08
CA ASN A 173 13.18 11.60 41.63
C ASN A 173 13.71 11.79 40.21
N ARG A 174 12.82 12.05 39.25
CA ARG A 174 13.15 12.07 37.82
C ARG A 174 12.90 13.43 37.18
N THR A 175 13.44 13.62 35.99
CA THR A 175 13.08 14.71 35.08
C THR A 175 12.39 14.14 33.85
N LEU A 176 11.20 14.64 33.52
CA LEU A 176 10.59 14.46 32.20
C LEU A 176 11.20 15.50 31.26
N ALA A 177 12.16 15.11 30.44
CA ALA A 177 12.77 15.97 29.44
C ALA A 177 11.79 16.30 28.31
N ASN A 178 12.12 17.34 27.54
CA ASN A 178 11.40 17.68 26.32
C ASN A 178 11.39 16.47 25.36
N PRO A 179 10.30 16.22 24.61
CA PRO A 179 10.26 15.09 23.69
C PRO A 179 11.40 15.13 22.66
N SER A 180 11.93 13.96 22.28
CA SER A 180 13.07 13.87 21.35
C SER A 180 12.69 14.14 19.89
N ALA A 181 11.46 13.81 19.51
CA ALA A 181 10.92 13.99 18.16
C ALA A 181 9.39 14.12 18.21
N GLY A 182 8.79 14.41 17.04
CA GLY A 182 7.35 14.38 16.86
C GLY A 182 6.56 15.54 17.45
N ILE A 183 7.20 16.63 17.87
CA ILE A 183 6.49 17.77 18.49
C ILE A 183 5.76 18.59 17.41
N VAL A 184 4.52 18.19 17.11
CA VAL A 184 3.69 18.83 16.06
C VAL A 184 2.47 19.52 16.69
N ALA A 185 2.25 20.78 16.32
CA ALA A 185 1.11 21.56 16.83
C ALA A 185 -0.22 20.85 16.56
N GLY A 186 -1.07 20.75 17.59
CA GLY A 186 -2.34 20.04 17.53
C GLY A 186 -2.29 18.58 18.04
N GLN A 187 -1.10 18.01 18.21
CA GLN A 187 -0.97 16.72 18.89
C GLN A 187 -1.32 16.83 20.38
N SER A 188 -1.99 15.81 20.91
CA SER A 188 -2.40 15.73 22.31
C SER A 188 -2.46 14.27 22.76
N GLY A 189 -2.33 14.07 24.06
CA GLY A 189 -2.54 12.77 24.68
C GLY A 189 -2.24 12.83 26.18
N PHE A 190 -1.80 11.72 26.75
CA PHE A 190 -1.51 11.63 28.18
C PHE A 190 -0.22 10.87 28.49
N ILE A 191 0.34 11.13 29.67
CA ILE A 191 1.44 10.38 30.27
C ILE A 191 0.98 9.92 31.65
N GLU A 192 0.77 8.61 31.82
CA GLU A 192 0.52 8.01 33.12
C GLU A 192 1.84 7.92 33.91
N VAL A 193 1.85 8.49 35.10
CA VAL A 193 3.01 8.49 35.99
C VAL A 193 2.66 7.74 37.26
N LYS A 194 3.30 6.59 37.45
CA LYS A 194 3.10 5.72 38.59
C LYS A 194 4.23 5.86 39.60
N GLN A 195 3.90 6.02 40.87
CA GLN A 195 4.83 5.89 41.99
C GLN A 195 5.30 4.43 42.13
N ASP A 196 6.56 4.23 42.50
CA ASP A 196 7.02 2.90 42.91
C ASP A 196 6.33 2.41 44.21
N ALA A 197 6.72 1.22 44.68
CA ALA A 197 6.20 0.64 45.91
C ALA A 197 6.59 1.42 47.20
N THR A 198 7.44 2.45 47.09
CA THR A 198 7.79 3.34 48.22
C THR A 198 6.94 4.60 48.22
N GLY A 199 6.75 5.22 47.04
CA GLY A 199 6.10 6.51 46.90
C GLY A 199 7.03 7.70 47.12
N SER A 200 6.44 8.89 47.16
CA SER A 200 7.11 10.18 47.38
C SER A 200 8.20 10.53 46.35
N ARG A 201 8.06 10.05 45.12
CA ARG A 201 8.90 10.44 43.97
C ARG A 201 8.39 11.74 43.36
N THR A 202 9.33 12.61 42.98
CA THR A 202 9.02 13.86 42.28
C THR A 202 9.35 13.75 40.79
N LEU A 203 8.64 14.55 39.98
CA LEU A 203 8.91 14.69 38.56
C LEU A 203 9.14 16.16 38.22
N ALA A 204 10.37 16.51 37.86
CA ALA A 204 10.68 17.82 37.27
C ALA A 204 10.32 17.82 35.77
N LEU A 205 9.98 18.98 35.22
CA LEU A 205 9.61 19.13 33.82
C LEU A 205 10.70 19.82 33.00
N GLY A 206 10.86 19.37 31.76
CA GLY A 206 11.62 20.06 30.73
C GLY A 206 11.04 21.43 30.37
N SER A 207 11.85 22.27 29.75
CA SER A 207 11.54 23.68 29.50
C SER A 207 10.37 23.92 28.53
N TYR A 208 10.00 22.93 27.71
CA TYR A 208 8.89 23.08 26.75
C TYR A 208 7.53 22.93 27.43
N TYR A 209 7.47 22.21 28.56
CA TYR A 209 6.23 22.00 29.29
C TYR A 209 5.81 23.27 30.04
N LYS A 210 4.57 23.70 29.81
CA LYS A 210 3.96 24.89 30.40
C LYS A 210 2.78 24.46 31.27
N THR A 211 2.88 24.74 32.56
CA THR A 211 1.80 24.51 33.51
C THR A 211 1.03 25.79 33.76
N ALA A 212 -0.22 25.68 34.21
CA ALA A 212 -1.00 26.86 34.62
C ALA A 212 -0.22 27.70 35.66
N GLY A 213 -0.06 28.99 35.37
CA GLY A 213 0.69 29.92 36.22
C GLY A 213 2.17 29.59 36.42
N GLY A 214 2.75 28.63 35.70
CA GLY A 214 4.14 28.20 35.88
C GLY A 214 4.41 27.42 37.18
N ALA A 215 3.37 26.87 37.82
CA ALA A 215 3.47 26.21 39.12
C ALA A 215 4.22 24.86 39.14
N GLY A 216 4.57 24.28 37.99
CA GLY A 216 5.10 22.92 37.91
C GLY A 216 4.03 21.85 38.17
N ILE A 217 4.46 20.62 38.46
CA ILE A 217 3.58 19.48 38.76
C ILE A 217 3.96 18.88 40.11
N THR A 218 2.93 18.57 40.91
CA THR A 218 3.08 17.87 42.20
C THR A 218 2.37 16.53 42.12
N LEU A 219 3.12 15.43 42.08
CA LEU A 219 2.58 14.08 42.05
C LEU A 219 1.91 13.67 43.38
N SER A 220 1.06 12.67 43.32
CA SER A 220 0.60 11.91 44.48
C SER A 220 1.79 11.16 45.08
N THR A 221 1.83 11.05 46.41
CA THR A 221 3.01 10.53 47.13
C THR A 221 2.82 9.12 47.66
N ALA A 222 1.61 8.57 47.63
CA ALA A 222 1.36 7.21 48.10
C ALA A 222 2.08 6.19 47.20
N ALA A 223 2.53 5.09 47.80
CA ALA A 223 3.07 3.96 47.05
C ALA A 223 2.07 3.48 46.00
N ASN A 224 2.56 3.18 44.79
CA ASN A 224 1.76 2.75 43.64
C ASN A 224 0.69 3.74 43.14
N ALA A 225 0.61 4.97 43.68
CA ALA A 225 -0.32 5.97 43.19
C ALA A 225 -0.04 6.29 41.70
N ILE A 226 -1.11 6.46 40.93
CA ILE A 226 -1.04 6.84 39.52
C ILE A 226 -1.62 8.23 39.36
N ASP A 227 -0.87 9.10 38.68
CA ASP A 227 -1.35 10.40 38.22
C ASP A 227 -1.30 10.44 36.68
N THR A 228 -2.24 11.12 36.06
CA THR A 228 -2.31 11.27 34.61
C THR A 228 -1.92 12.68 34.23
N LEU A 229 -0.87 12.83 33.41
CA LEU A 229 -0.45 14.11 32.87
C LEU A 229 -1.04 14.28 31.47
N GLU A 230 -1.99 15.19 31.32
CA GLU A 230 -2.59 15.52 30.03
C GLU A 230 -1.76 16.58 29.33
N TYR A 231 -1.49 16.42 28.03
CA TYR A 231 -0.69 17.37 27.27
C TYR A 231 -1.33 17.79 25.95
N ARG A 232 -1.02 19.02 25.53
CA ARG A 232 -1.35 19.57 24.21
C ARG A 232 -0.14 20.32 23.65
N VAL A 233 0.27 19.98 22.44
CA VAL A 233 1.35 20.67 21.73
C VAL A 233 0.80 21.94 21.07
N ARG A 234 1.28 23.12 21.51
CA ARG A 234 0.97 24.43 20.89
C ARG A 234 1.92 24.75 19.75
N SER A 235 3.20 24.40 19.90
CA SER A 235 4.25 24.61 18.90
C SER A 235 5.39 23.59 19.11
N ALA A 236 6.40 23.62 18.24
CA ALA A 236 7.58 22.75 18.36
C ALA A 236 8.38 22.91 19.68
N THR A 237 8.11 23.95 20.48
CA THR A 237 8.81 24.24 21.75
C THR A 237 7.89 24.60 22.91
N GLU A 238 6.58 24.48 22.73
CA GLU A 238 5.59 24.79 23.76
C GLU A 238 4.52 23.71 23.85
N ILE A 239 4.45 23.08 25.02
CA ILE A 239 3.53 21.98 25.33
C ILE A 239 2.78 22.37 26.60
N ASP A 240 1.48 22.59 26.51
CA ASP A 240 0.66 22.78 27.71
C ASP A 240 0.50 21.42 28.40
N ILE A 241 0.68 21.39 29.73
CA ILE A 241 0.56 20.17 30.52
C ILE A 241 -0.23 20.44 31.82
N ALA A 242 -1.10 19.50 32.16
CA ALA A 242 -1.89 19.51 33.39
C ALA A 242 -1.87 18.12 34.05
N ILE A 243 -2.19 18.06 35.34
CA ILE A 243 -2.19 16.82 36.12
C ILE A 243 -3.60 16.53 36.66
N ASN A 244 -4.04 15.29 36.46
CA ASN A 244 -5.17 14.69 37.16
C ASN A 244 -4.63 13.68 38.18
N LYS A 245 -4.93 13.92 39.47
CA LYS A 245 -4.36 13.14 40.58
C LYS A 245 -5.23 11.96 40.98
N GLY A 246 -4.59 10.89 41.44
CA GLY A 246 -5.19 9.91 42.34
C GLY A 246 -6.10 8.89 41.68
N TRP A 247 -5.62 8.21 40.64
CA TRP A 247 -6.26 6.97 40.20
C TRP A 247 -5.82 5.86 41.17
N ALA A 248 -6.78 5.33 41.92
CA ALA A 248 -6.60 4.25 42.90
C ALA A 248 -6.74 2.88 42.25
#